data_AF-A0A0B8ZLC2-F1
#
_entry.id   AF-A0A0B8ZLC2-F1
#
_cell.length_a   1.000
_cell.length_b   1.000
_cell.length_c   1.000
_cell.angle_alpha   90.00
_cell.angle_beta   90.00
_cell.angle_gamma   90.00
#
_symmetry.space_group_name_H-M   'P 1'
#
loop_
_entity.id
_entity.type
_entity.pdbx_description
1 polymer ?
#
loop_
_entity_poly.entity_id
_entity_poly.type
_entity_poly.pdbx_seq_one_letter_code
_entity_poly.pdbx_strand_id
1 'polypeptide(L)'
;MLGGFGRWLCLVLVLFVGLRSAEGHADPVRPRSVCHADAGIGETWQAVASAPSRWRCDDSGWSLAEEVLIRFDLGKEENRVLPQSLVTHTGNFERVDVGVVGQRGDIRWSSFWPEDVHHLAAGPYMVIPVTGVTADAQAVAVRVVKPWGKTIMSEMRLDPFPEGTGWPLPRIVVMAAICGMLLVPLLINTAFYSVLPERYVIWHLVMVAAMLVQAAFATGFLHIFLDVGALWEWQVSNIAFSAMAGAALLFAASFIEADKLAPRLRLLGRRLAPAIGIVGLVACMPVDWMRPYSSPAMHLSIGLAIVVLAAMLWDGHRRGSQSVRLQIIAWTPILLIGSWRISAYLLPGLHPTEAIELYQLALAFEVLVTGLGIVNRFVEVRQERDRATARALELEGVADRDPLTGLRNRRTIEERFTQLFAGGFRTMAVIDLDHFKNVNDTHGHAMGDVVLRSAAGALLDDRDTKAIRMGGEEFLLLLRGQDAAARAERCRRAIAVRVSAEVPGLDCLVTASMGLVEHDTGGNLQIDFAALYARCDQLLYEAKRLGRNRTMREKVTSFDAASRAVA
;
A
#
# COMPACT_ATOMS: atom_id res chain seq x y z
N MET A 1 23.84 -16.67 4.53
CA MET A 1 22.72 -16.32 3.60
C MET A 1 23.16 -16.09 2.16
N LEU A 2 24.43 -15.78 1.85
CA LEU A 2 24.93 -15.56 0.48
C LEU A 2 24.98 -16.82 -0.41
N GLY A 3 25.12 -18.01 0.15
CA GLY A 3 25.19 -19.27 -0.63
C GLY A 3 23.85 -19.75 -1.23
N GLY A 4 22.72 -19.30 -0.68
CA GLY A 4 21.38 -19.64 -1.21
C GLY A 4 21.02 -18.82 -2.44
N PHE A 5 21.44 -17.55 -2.48
CA PHE A 5 21.18 -16.64 -3.59
C PHE A 5 21.91 -17.06 -4.87
N GLY A 6 23.16 -17.52 -4.74
CA GLY A 6 23.94 -18.05 -5.87
C GLY A 6 23.36 -19.33 -6.47
N ARG A 7 22.75 -20.20 -5.64
CA ARG A 7 22.06 -21.42 -6.11
C ARG A 7 20.75 -21.10 -6.82
N TRP A 8 19.99 -20.11 -6.34
CA TRP A 8 18.78 -19.63 -7.01
C TRP A 8 19.09 -18.95 -8.35
N LEU A 9 20.12 -18.10 -8.39
CA LEU A 9 20.59 -17.46 -9.62
C LEU A 9 21.09 -18.50 -10.63
N CYS A 10 21.80 -19.53 -10.18
CA CYS A 10 22.20 -20.67 -11.03
C CYS A 10 20.98 -21.47 -11.52
N LEU A 11 19.95 -21.68 -10.70
CA LEU A 11 18.72 -22.37 -11.12
C LEU A 11 17.94 -21.58 -12.17
N VAL A 12 17.84 -20.25 -12.00
CA VAL A 12 17.24 -19.34 -12.99
C VAL A 12 18.09 -19.32 -14.27
N LEU A 13 19.42 -19.24 -14.18
CA LEU A 13 20.32 -19.30 -15.33
C LEU A 13 20.29 -20.67 -16.03
N VAL A 14 20.12 -21.78 -15.30
CA VAL A 14 19.99 -23.14 -15.85
C VAL A 14 18.64 -23.33 -16.53
N LEU A 15 17.55 -22.75 -15.99
CA LEU A 15 16.28 -22.61 -16.72
C LEU A 15 16.50 -21.82 -18.03
N PHE A 16 17.24 -20.71 -17.99
CA PHE A 16 17.58 -19.92 -19.19
C PHE A 16 18.42 -20.68 -20.24
N VAL A 17 19.37 -21.52 -19.81
CA VAL A 17 20.20 -22.32 -20.72
C VAL A 17 19.41 -23.52 -21.27
N GLY A 18 18.50 -24.11 -20.49
CA GLY A 18 17.60 -25.18 -20.93
C GLY A 18 16.56 -24.75 -21.96
N LEU A 19 16.27 -23.46 -22.07
CA LEU A 19 15.35 -22.87 -23.07
C LEU A 19 16.00 -22.63 -24.44
N ARG A 20 17.32 -22.86 -24.59
CA ARG A 20 18.00 -22.92 -25.90
C ARG A 20 17.84 -24.30 -26.56
N SER A 21 16.75 -25.03 -26.30
CA SER A 21 16.42 -26.20 -27.09
C SER A 21 16.16 -25.76 -28.54
N ALA A 22 17.06 -26.20 -29.42
CA ALA A 22 16.93 -26.09 -30.86
C ALA A 22 15.73 -26.93 -31.32
N GLU A 23 14.53 -26.36 -31.27
CA GLU A 23 13.37 -26.91 -31.97
C GLU A 23 13.24 -26.18 -33.31
N GLY A 24 13.22 -26.95 -34.40
CA GLY A 24 13.07 -26.47 -35.76
C GLY A 24 11.73 -25.77 -35.99
N HIS A 25 11.64 -24.50 -35.59
CA HIS A 25 10.66 -23.59 -36.14
C HIS A 25 11.21 -23.11 -37.48
N ALA A 26 10.39 -23.15 -38.53
CA ALA A 26 10.76 -22.51 -39.78
C ALA A 26 10.96 -21.01 -39.49
N ASP A 27 12.15 -20.49 -39.78
CA ASP A 27 12.42 -19.08 -39.64
C ASP A 27 11.40 -18.25 -40.46
N PRO A 28 11.04 -17.04 -40.01
CA PRO A 28 10.26 -16.11 -40.82
C PRO A 28 10.86 -15.97 -42.21
N VAL A 29 10.03 -15.70 -43.22
CA VAL A 29 10.53 -15.46 -44.58
C VAL A 29 11.43 -14.24 -44.53
N ARG A 30 12.74 -14.43 -44.72
CA ARG A 30 13.71 -13.34 -44.61
C ARG A 30 13.71 -12.52 -45.92
N PRO A 31 13.19 -11.29 -45.89
CA PRO A 31 13.31 -10.41 -47.05
C PRO A 31 14.76 -9.97 -47.24
N ARG A 32 15.12 -9.58 -48.46
CA ARG A 32 16.43 -8.96 -48.76
C ARG A 32 16.58 -7.60 -48.10
N SER A 33 15.49 -6.84 -48.08
CA SER A 33 15.38 -5.53 -47.43
C SER A 33 13.94 -5.28 -47.03
N VAL A 34 13.77 -4.56 -45.92
CA VAL A 34 12.50 -3.98 -45.52
C VAL A 34 12.67 -2.47 -45.59
N CYS A 35 11.82 -1.81 -46.36
CA CYS A 35 11.83 -0.37 -46.50
C CYS A 35 10.47 0.21 -46.17
N HIS A 36 10.42 1.40 -45.61
CA HIS A 36 9.18 2.10 -45.29
C HIS A 36 9.18 3.54 -45.85
N ALA A 37 8.00 4.08 -46.08
CA ALA A 37 7.79 5.45 -46.53
C ALA A 37 6.43 5.97 -46.04
N ASP A 38 6.38 7.23 -45.62
CA ASP A 38 5.11 7.91 -45.34
C ASP A 38 4.39 8.23 -46.66
N ALA A 39 3.07 8.10 -46.68
CA ALA A 39 2.20 8.40 -47.81
C ALA A 39 1.06 9.36 -47.41
N GLY A 40 0.65 10.21 -48.35
CA GLY A 40 -0.53 11.05 -48.19
C GLY A 40 -1.83 10.27 -48.43
N ILE A 41 -2.94 10.79 -47.93
CA ILE A 41 -4.27 10.19 -48.15
C ILE A 41 -4.54 10.06 -49.66
N GLY A 42 -4.82 8.83 -50.11
CA GLY A 42 -5.12 8.56 -51.52
C GLY A 42 -3.92 8.61 -52.46
N GLU A 43 -2.69 8.74 -51.94
CA GLU A 43 -1.48 8.67 -52.74
C GLU A 43 -1.30 7.24 -53.30
N THR A 44 -1.03 7.12 -54.60
CA THR A 44 -0.91 5.81 -55.24
C THR A 44 0.43 5.16 -54.93
N TRP A 45 0.47 3.83 -54.97
CA TRP A 45 1.72 3.07 -54.81
C TRP A 45 2.80 3.53 -55.80
N GLN A 46 2.44 3.70 -57.08
CA GLN A 46 3.39 4.12 -58.11
C GLN A 46 3.97 5.51 -57.82
N ALA A 47 3.18 6.44 -57.28
CA ALA A 47 3.68 7.77 -56.93
C ALA A 47 4.78 7.70 -55.85
N VAL A 48 4.59 6.91 -54.81
CA VAL A 48 5.60 6.76 -53.74
C VAL A 48 6.78 5.87 -54.19
N ALA A 49 6.49 4.78 -54.90
CA ALA A 49 7.51 3.85 -55.40
C ALA A 49 8.47 4.50 -56.42
N SER A 50 7.99 5.49 -57.19
CA SER A 50 8.82 6.23 -58.16
C SER A 50 9.74 7.29 -57.55
N ALA A 51 9.68 7.51 -56.23
CA ALA A 51 10.51 8.46 -55.50
C ALA A 51 11.45 7.77 -54.48
N PRO A 52 12.62 7.26 -54.91
CA PRO A 52 13.53 6.49 -54.05
C PRO A 52 13.98 7.21 -52.77
N SER A 53 14.09 8.55 -52.81
CA SER A 53 14.50 9.36 -51.66
C SER A 53 13.50 9.37 -50.50
N ARG A 54 12.26 8.92 -50.72
CA ARG A 54 11.24 8.79 -49.66
C ARG A 54 11.33 7.49 -48.88
N TRP A 55 12.01 6.48 -49.43
CA TRP A 55 12.12 5.17 -48.83
C TRP A 55 13.29 5.11 -47.85
N ARG A 56 13.01 4.69 -46.62
CA ARG A 56 14.00 4.38 -45.59
C ARG A 56 14.08 2.87 -45.45
N CYS A 57 15.27 2.30 -45.61
CA CYS A 57 15.51 0.85 -45.49
C CYS A 57 16.31 0.50 -44.24
N ASP A 58 16.19 1.34 -43.21
CA ASP A 58 16.72 1.11 -41.88
C ASP A 58 15.57 1.15 -40.86
N ASP A 59 15.93 0.89 -39.60
CA ASP A 59 14.98 0.79 -38.50
C ASP A 59 14.56 2.17 -37.91
N SER A 60 14.93 3.28 -38.56
CA SER A 60 14.72 4.64 -38.06
C SER A 60 13.63 5.41 -38.82
N GLY A 61 13.11 6.49 -38.23
CA GLY A 61 12.23 7.41 -38.96
C GLY A 61 10.76 7.01 -39.04
N TRP A 62 10.33 5.99 -38.30
CA TRP A 62 8.92 5.59 -38.18
C TRP A 62 8.03 6.73 -37.65
N SER A 63 6.99 7.05 -38.41
CA SER A 63 6.02 8.12 -38.12
C SER A 63 4.60 7.57 -37.86
N LEU A 64 3.67 8.44 -37.47
CA LEU A 64 2.23 8.14 -37.41
C LEU A 64 1.48 8.91 -38.52
N ALA A 65 2.01 8.89 -39.75
CA ALA A 65 1.35 9.48 -40.92
C ALA A 65 -0.08 8.91 -41.13
N GLU A 66 -0.85 9.54 -42.01
CA GLU A 66 -2.19 9.05 -42.39
C GLU A 66 -2.10 7.68 -43.07
N GLU A 67 -1.10 7.47 -43.93
CA GLU A 67 -0.80 6.19 -44.53
C GLU A 67 0.70 5.92 -44.42
N VAL A 68 1.07 4.69 -44.08
CA VAL A 68 2.48 4.24 -44.07
C VAL A 68 2.62 3.05 -44.98
N LEU A 69 3.54 3.14 -45.93
CA LEU A 69 3.88 2.07 -46.85
C LEU A 69 5.11 1.32 -46.35
N ILE A 70 5.05 -0.01 -46.41
CA ILE A 70 6.15 -0.92 -46.09
C ILE A 70 6.37 -1.81 -47.31
N ARG A 71 7.62 -2.06 -47.68
CA ARG A 71 8.00 -2.91 -48.81
C ARG A 71 8.99 -3.96 -48.34
N PHE A 72 8.61 -5.22 -48.49
CA PHE A 72 9.44 -6.38 -48.25
C PHE A 72 10.00 -6.88 -49.59
N ASP A 73 11.26 -6.60 -49.86
CA ASP A 73 11.91 -7.02 -51.11
C ASP A 73 12.26 -8.52 -51.03
N LEU A 74 11.73 -9.35 -51.93
CA LEU A 74 11.93 -10.79 -51.94
C LEU A 74 13.18 -11.18 -52.73
N GLY A 75 13.90 -12.21 -52.27
CA GLY A 75 15.05 -12.79 -52.99
C GLY A 75 14.63 -13.53 -54.27
N LYS A 76 15.58 -13.73 -55.21
CA LYS A 76 15.34 -14.41 -56.51
C LYS A 76 15.72 -15.90 -56.51
N GLU A 77 15.81 -16.52 -55.35
CA GLU A 77 16.25 -17.92 -55.21
C GLU A 77 15.17 -18.90 -55.72
N GLU A 78 15.56 -19.93 -56.47
CA GLU A 78 14.63 -20.91 -57.09
C GLU A 78 13.80 -21.71 -56.08
N ASN A 79 14.33 -21.96 -54.88
CA ASN A 79 13.65 -22.70 -53.79
C ASN A 79 13.25 -21.80 -52.62
N ARG A 80 13.01 -20.50 -52.86
CA ARG A 80 12.59 -19.59 -51.78
C ARG A 80 11.25 -20.02 -51.19
N VAL A 81 11.12 -19.92 -49.87
CA VAL A 81 9.84 -20.12 -49.18
C VAL A 81 8.96 -18.89 -49.45
N LEU A 82 7.76 -19.12 -49.96
CA LEU A 82 6.82 -18.04 -50.25
C LEU A 82 6.08 -17.61 -48.98
N PRO A 83 5.93 -16.29 -48.74
CA PRO A 83 5.14 -15.81 -47.62
C PRO A 83 3.65 -16.09 -47.85
N GLN A 84 2.97 -16.55 -46.81
CA GLN A 84 1.53 -16.82 -46.79
C GLN A 84 0.78 -15.90 -45.82
N SER A 85 1.49 -15.32 -44.87
CA SER A 85 0.92 -14.32 -43.96
C SER A 85 1.93 -13.26 -43.56
N LEU A 86 1.40 -12.22 -42.95
CA LEU A 86 2.09 -11.09 -42.38
C LEU A 86 1.80 -11.09 -40.88
N VAL A 87 2.86 -11.17 -40.07
CA VAL A 87 2.74 -11.20 -38.61
C VAL A 87 3.26 -9.88 -38.05
N THR A 88 2.48 -9.23 -37.20
CA THR A 88 2.88 -7.97 -36.54
C THR A 88 2.24 -7.84 -35.17
N HIS A 89 2.68 -6.86 -34.37
CA HIS A 89 2.08 -6.58 -33.06
C HIS A 89 0.61 -6.17 -33.16
N THR A 90 -0.18 -6.56 -32.16
CA THR A 90 -1.57 -6.10 -32.03
C THR A 90 -1.60 -4.57 -31.93
N GLY A 91 -2.55 -3.96 -32.61
CA GLY A 91 -2.65 -2.50 -32.65
C GLY A 91 -3.95 -2.03 -33.31
N ASN A 92 -4.27 -0.75 -33.09
CA ASN A 92 -5.45 -0.11 -33.68
C ASN A 92 -5.08 0.57 -35.01
N PHE A 93 -5.90 0.36 -36.04
CA PHE A 93 -5.74 0.89 -37.40
C PHE A 93 -7.11 0.92 -38.10
N GLU A 94 -7.22 1.66 -39.21
CA GLU A 94 -8.46 1.71 -40.00
C GLU A 94 -8.54 0.55 -41.00
N ARG A 95 -7.45 0.32 -41.74
CA ARG A 95 -7.34 -0.75 -42.73
C ARG A 95 -5.87 -1.08 -43.01
N VAL A 96 -5.58 -2.33 -43.36
CA VAL A 96 -4.29 -2.74 -43.92
C VAL A 96 -4.51 -3.28 -45.33
N ASP A 97 -3.82 -2.70 -46.31
CA ASP A 97 -3.78 -3.25 -47.65
C ASP A 97 -2.47 -4.03 -47.85
N VAL A 98 -2.57 -5.23 -48.40
CA VAL A 98 -1.43 -6.10 -48.74
C VAL A 98 -1.39 -6.27 -50.24
N GLY A 99 -0.27 -5.89 -50.85
CA GLY A 99 -0.05 -5.89 -52.28
C GLY A 99 1.08 -6.83 -52.70
N VAL A 100 0.85 -7.69 -53.68
CA VAL A 100 1.93 -8.51 -54.28
C VAL A 100 2.44 -7.80 -55.53
N VAL A 101 3.74 -7.49 -55.55
CA VAL A 101 4.41 -6.80 -56.67
C VAL A 101 5.02 -7.82 -57.63
N GLY A 102 4.49 -7.88 -58.86
CA GLY A 102 4.99 -8.75 -59.93
C GLY A 102 6.25 -8.21 -60.63
N GLN A 103 6.83 -8.99 -61.55
CA GLN A 103 8.05 -8.58 -62.27
C GLN A 103 7.91 -7.35 -63.14
N ARG A 104 6.68 -7.06 -63.61
CA ARG A 104 6.38 -5.90 -64.47
C ARG A 104 6.03 -4.65 -63.66
N GLY A 105 6.13 -4.72 -62.34
CA GLY A 105 5.75 -3.64 -61.43
C GLY A 105 4.24 -3.48 -61.23
N ASP A 106 3.45 -4.43 -61.74
CA ASP A 106 2.03 -4.54 -61.41
C ASP A 106 1.84 -4.99 -59.96
N ILE A 107 0.83 -4.45 -59.30
CA ILE A 107 0.54 -4.73 -57.90
C ILE A 107 -0.92 -5.18 -57.76
N ARG A 108 -1.14 -6.29 -57.04
CA ARG A 108 -2.47 -6.80 -56.72
C ARG A 108 -2.74 -6.61 -55.25
N TRP A 109 -3.66 -5.72 -54.92
CA TRP A 109 -4.03 -5.39 -53.54
C TRP A 109 -5.15 -6.28 -53.02
N SER A 110 -5.01 -6.68 -51.76
CA SER A 110 -6.08 -7.19 -50.91
C SER A 110 -6.20 -6.27 -49.69
N SER A 111 -7.41 -6.01 -49.22
CA SER A 111 -7.68 -5.10 -48.12
C SER A 111 -8.24 -5.87 -46.93
N PHE A 112 -7.79 -5.52 -45.73
CA PHE A 112 -8.18 -6.15 -44.46
C PHE A 112 -8.55 -5.08 -43.43
N TRP A 113 -9.66 -5.29 -42.73
CA TRP A 113 -10.13 -4.47 -41.62
C TRP A 113 -9.82 -5.16 -40.28
N PRO A 114 -9.93 -4.47 -39.13
CA PRO A 114 -9.61 -5.05 -37.82
C PRO A 114 -10.31 -6.39 -37.54
N GLU A 115 -11.54 -6.57 -38.02
CA GLU A 115 -12.33 -7.80 -37.92
C GLU A 115 -11.80 -8.98 -38.76
N ASP A 116 -10.98 -8.72 -39.77
CA ASP A 116 -10.42 -9.74 -40.66
C ASP A 116 -9.09 -10.32 -40.15
N VAL A 117 -8.54 -9.78 -39.06
CA VAL A 117 -7.21 -10.15 -38.56
C VAL A 117 -7.31 -11.16 -37.42
N HIS A 118 -6.46 -12.18 -37.46
CA HIS A 118 -6.44 -13.24 -36.44
C HIS A 118 -5.39 -12.95 -35.36
N HIS A 119 -5.79 -12.99 -34.09
CA HIS A 119 -4.88 -12.90 -32.95
C HIS A 119 -4.22 -14.25 -32.66
N LEU A 120 -2.91 -14.25 -32.41
CA LEU A 120 -2.21 -15.47 -31.97
C LEU A 120 -2.44 -15.71 -30.49
N ALA A 121 -2.80 -16.96 -30.15
CA ALA A 121 -2.89 -17.43 -28.76
C ALA A 121 -1.53 -17.42 -28.03
N ALA A 122 -0.42 -17.38 -28.78
CA ALA A 122 0.94 -17.48 -28.29
C ALA A 122 1.79 -16.29 -28.78
N GLY A 123 1.71 -15.19 -28.05
CA GLY A 123 2.44 -13.96 -28.33
C GLY A 123 1.51 -12.81 -28.72
N PRO A 124 1.97 -11.55 -28.57
CA PRO A 124 1.17 -10.35 -28.77
C PRO A 124 1.10 -9.96 -30.24
N TYR A 125 0.76 -10.93 -31.08
CA TYR A 125 0.79 -10.79 -32.52
C TYR A 125 -0.59 -10.99 -33.12
N MET A 126 -0.78 -10.32 -34.24
CA MET A 126 -1.90 -10.52 -35.13
C MET A 126 -1.38 -10.93 -36.52
N VAL A 127 -2.21 -11.67 -37.26
CA VAL A 127 -1.84 -12.31 -38.51
C VAL A 127 -2.78 -11.84 -39.61
N ILE A 128 -2.19 -11.29 -40.67
CA ILE A 128 -2.89 -10.80 -41.85
C ILE A 128 -2.55 -11.72 -43.03
N PRO A 129 -3.54 -12.32 -43.73
CA PRO A 129 -3.28 -13.18 -44.88
C PRO A 129 -2.53 -12.46 -46.01
N VAL A 130 -1.58 -13.14 -46.64
CA VAL A 130 -0.92 -12.67 -47.86
C VAL A 130 -1.31 -13.62 -48.99
N THR A 131 -2.18 -13.16 -49.88
CA THR A 131 -2.75 -13.99 -50.94
C THR A 131 -2.08 -13.73 -52.29
N GLY A 132 -1.98 -14.76 -53.13
CA GLY A 132 -1.53 -14.62 -54.52
C GLY A 132 -0.03 -14.39 -54.71
N VAL A 133 0.80 -14.77 -53.75
CA VAL A 133 2.26 -14.71 -53.90
C VAL A 133 2.74 -15.87 -54.76
N THR A 134 3.44 -15.54 -55.85
CA THR A 134 3.99 -16.49 -56.81
C THR A 134 5.53 -16.47 -56.80
N ALA A 135 6.17 -17.42 -57.48
CA ALA A 135 7.63 -17.48 -57.59
C ALA A 135 8.23 -16.25 -58.29
N ASP A 136 7.46 -15.55 -59.12
CA ASP A 136 7.88 -14.34 -59.85
C ASP A 136 7.66 -13.03 -59.07
N ALA A 137 7.01 -13.07 -57.90
CA ALA A 137 6.81 -11.88 -57.06
C ALA A 137 8.17 -11.26 -56.65
N GLN A 138 8.32 -9.95 -56.84
CA GLN A 138 9.55 -9.23 -56.47
C GLN A 138 9.48 -8.65 -55.06
N ALA A 139 8.30 -8.26 -54.61
CA ALA A 139 8.10 -7.69 -53.29
C ALA A 139 6.68 -7.94 -52.76
N VAL A 140 6.54 -7.90 -51.44
CA VAL A 140 5.25 -7.69 -50.78
C VAL A 140 5.21 -6.25 -50.28
N ALA A 141 4.21 -5.51 -50.73
CA ALA A 141 3.92 -4.16 -50.27
C ALA A 141 2.80 -4.20 -49.23
N VAL A 142 2.90 -3.38 -48.20
CA VAL A 142 1.88 -3.22 -47.16
C VAL A 142 1.58 -1.75 -47.02
N ARG A 143 0.30 -1.39 -46.94
CA ARG A 143 -0.19 -0.04 -46.65
C ARG A 143 -0.97 -0.12 -45.35
N VAL A 144 -0.48 0.55 -44.32
CA VAL A 144 -1.19 0.68 -43.04
C VAL A 144 -1.89 2.04 -43.02
N VAL A 145 -3.22 2.02 -42.98
CA VAL A 145 -4.06 3.23 -42.98
C VAL A 145 -4.42 3.61 -41.55
N LYS A 146 -4.14 4.86 -41.20
CA LYS A 146 -4.32 5.47 -39.88
C LYS A 146 -3.83 4.59 -38.71
N PRO A 147 -2.55 4.22 -38.67
CA PRO A 147 -1.99 3.52 -37.51
C PRO A 147 -2.06 4.41 -36.26
N TRP A 148 -2.40 3.79 -35.13
CA TRP A 148 -2.34 4.41 -33.79
C TRP A 148 -1.03 4.11 -33.05
N GLY A 149 -0.31 3.06 -33.49
CA GLY A 149 0.94 2.59 -32.91
C GLY A 149 2.06 2.54 -33.95
N LYS A 150 3.32 2.76 -33.55
CA LYS A 150 4.47 2.57 -34.44
C LYS A 150 4.86 1.10 -34.58
N THR A 151 4.67 0.31 -33.53
CA THR A 151 5.12 -1.09 -33.39
C THR A 151 4.37 -2.05 -34.32
N ILE A 152 3.11 -1.76 -34.65
CA ILE A 152 2.36 -2.46 -35.70
C ILE A 152 3.05 -2.42 -37.07
N MET A 153 3.91 -1.42 -37.31
CA MET A 153 4.63 -1.24 -38.57
C MET A 153 6.10 -1.66 -38.44
N SER A 154 6.77 -1.24 -37.37
CA SER A 154 8.22 -1.40 -37.21
C SER A 154 8.69 -2.81 -36.87
N GLU A 155 7.80 -3.67 -36.38
CA GLU A 155 8.11 -5.06 -35.99
C GLU A 155 7.34 -6.09 -36.85
N MET A 156 6.84 -5.64 -38.00
CA MET A 156 6.11 -6.46 -38.98
C MET A 156 7.05 -7.39 -39.75
N ARG A 157 6.63 -8.65 -39.97
CA ARG A 157 7.41 -9.65 -40.70
C ARG A 157 6.56 -10.56 -41.58
N LEU A 158 7.20 -11.12 -42.61
CA LEU A 158 6.61 -12.14 -43.46
C LEU A 158 6.75 -13.54 -42.86
N ASP A 159 5.71 -14.36 -43.01
CA ASP A 159 5.65 -15.70 -42.43
C ASP A 159 5.22 -16.74 -43.47
N PRO A 160 5.84 -17.93 -43.48
CA PRO A 160 5.53 -18.96 -44.46
C PRO A 160 4.23 -19.72 -44.18
N PHE A 161 3.62 -19.57 -43.00
CA PHE A 161 2.39 -20.26 -42.63
C PHE A 161 1.18 -19.33 -42.70
N PRO A 162 0.01 -19.79 -43.21
CA PRO A 162 -1.22 -18.99 -43.23
C PRO A 162 -1.66 -18.51 -41.85
N GLU A 163 -1.51 -19.38 -40.85
CA GLU A 163 -1.85 -19.13 -39.44
C GLU A 163 -0.85 -18.20 -38.75
N GLY A 164 0.32 -17.95 -39.36
CA GLY A 164 1.43 -17.23 -38.75
C GLY A 164 2.16 -18.03 -37.66
N THR A 165 3.41 -17.66 -37.40
CA THR A 165 4.22 -18.30 -36.34
C THR A 165 4.18 -17.46 -35.06
N GLY A 166 3.83 -18.06 -33.93
CA GLY A 166 3.84 -17.38 -32.62
C GLY A 166 5.18 -17.51 -31.87
N TRP A 167 5.12 -17.32 -30.56
CA TRP A 167 6.23 -17.68 -29.68
C TRP A 167 6.42 -19.20 -29.57
N PRO A 168 7.67 -19.69 -29.49
CA PRO A 168 7.93 -21.11 -29.28
C PRO A 168 7.48 -21.54 -27.88
N LEU A 169 7.11 -22.81 -27.71
CA LEU A 169 6.57 -23.35 -26.46
C LEU A 169 7.41 -23.01 -25.20
N PRO A 170 8.75 -23.11 -25.22
CA PRO A 170 9.57 -22.76 -24.06
C PRO A 170 9.37 -21.29 -23.62
N ARG A 171 9.20 -20.38 -24.58
CA ARG A 171 8.94 -18.96 -24.32
C ARG A 171 7.54 -18.73 -23.74
N ILE A 172 6.53 -19.43 -24.28
CA ILE A 172 5.16 -19.40 -23.75
C ILE A 172 5.15 -19.81 -22.27
N VAL A 173 5.82 -20.92 -21.92
CA VAL A 173 5.86 -21.43 -20.55
C VAL A 173 6.47 -20.43 -19.58
N VAL A 174 7.59 -19.78 -19.94
CA VAL A 174 8.23 -18.76 -19.11
C VAL A 174 7.29 -17.57 -18.91
N MET A 175 6.67 -17.10 -19.98
CA MET A 175 5.81 -15.93 -19.90
C MET A 175 4.54 -16.22 -19.09
N ALA A 176 3.98 -17.42 -19.22
CA ALA A 176 2.84 -17.88 -18.43
C ALA A 176 3.18 -17.97 -16.93
N ALA A 177 4.38 -18.45 -16.60
CA ALA A 177 4.87 -18.47 -15.23
C ALA A 177 5.00 -17.05 -14.64
N ILE A 178 5.51 -16.09 -15.42
CA ILE A 178 5.59 -14.67 -15.04
C ILE A 178 4.20 -14.09 -14.79
N CYS A 179 3.24 -14.28 -15.71
CA CYS A 179 1.88 -13.80 -15.53
C CYS A 179 1.20 -14.41 -14.29
N GLY A 180 1.31 -15.72 -14.10
CA GLY A 180 0.71 -16.42 -12.95
C GLY A 180 1.31 -16.00 -11.61
N MET A 181 2.59 -15.66 -11.59
CA MET A 181 3.30 -15.20 -10.40
C MET A 181 2.77 -13.86 -9.86
N LEU A 182 2.18 -13.01 -10.69
CA LEU A 182 1.56 -11.75 -10.27
C LEU A 182 0.30 -11.95 -9.40
N LEU A 183 -0.31 -13.14 -9.44
CA LEU A 183 -1.43 -13.49 -8.56
C LEU A 183 -1.00 -13.61 -7.09
N VAL A 184 0.24 -14.05 -6.84
CA VAL A 184 0.75 -14.29 -5.48
C VAL A 184 0.77 -12.99 -4.64
N PRO A 185 1.35 -11.87 -5.10
CA PRO A 185 1.27 -10.60 -4.38
C PRO A 185 -0.15 -10.07 -4.21
N LEU A 186 -1.09 -10.34 -5.13
CA LEU A 186 -2.49 -9.93 -4.91
C LEU A 186 -3.07 -10.63 -3.68
N LEU A 187 -2.85 -11.94 -3.55
CA LEU A 187 -3.30 -12.72 -2.39
C LEU A 187 -2.58 -12.27 -1.10
N ILE A 188 -1.25 -12.15 -1.14
CA ILE A 188 -0.44 -11.80 0.02
C ILE A 188 -0.78 -10.38 0.52
N ASN A 189 -0.88 -9.39 -0.37
CA ASN A 189 -1.19 -8.01 0.02
C ASN A 189 -2.63 -7.86 0.52
N THR A 190 -3.58 -8.64 -0.02
CA THR A 190 -4.95 -8.68 0.51
C THR A 190 -4.96 -9.22 1.94
N ALA A 191 -4.20 -10.29 2.20
CA ALA A 191 -4.03 -10.82 3.55
C ALA A 191 -3.31 -9.86 4.50
N PHE A 192 -2.32 -9.10 4.02
CA PHE A 192 -1.67 -8.07 4.85
C PHE A 192 -2.61 -6.92 5.17
N TYR A 193 -3.40 -6.46 4.20
CA TYR A 193 -4.31 -5.34 4.38
C TYR A 193 -5.39 -5.64 5.43
N SER A 194 -5.86 -6.88 5.52
CA SER A 194 -6.84 -7.29 6.54
C SER A 194 -6.29 -7.24 7.97
N VAL A 195 -4.96 -7.31 8.14
CA VAL A 195 -4.28 -7.26 9.44
C VAL A 195 -3.79 -5.85 9.78
N LEU A 196 -3.24 -5.12 8.81
CA LEU A 196 -2.71 -3.78 8.97
C LEU A 196 -3.10 -2.92 7.75
N PRO A 197 -4.21 -2.16 7.85
CA PRO A 197 -4.76 -1.41 6.72
C PRO A 197 -3.95 -0.15 6.43
N GLU A 198 -2.81 -0.33 5.78
CA GLU A 198 -1.92 0.76 5.35
C GLU A 198 -2.18 1.18 3.90
N ARG A 199 -2.07 2.48 3.63
CA ARG A 199 -2.38 3.05 2.31
C ARG A 199 -1.46 2.55 1.20
N TYR A 200 -0.20 2.27 1.52
CA TYR A 200 0.75 1.77 0.52
C TYR A 200 0.37 0.37 0.02
N VAL A 201 -0.30 -0.45 0.84
CA VAL A 201 -0.74 -1.80 0.43
C VAL A 201 -1.84 -1.70 -0.63
N ILE A 202 -2.76 -0.75 -0.49
CA ILE A 202 -3.82 -0.48 -1.48
C ILE A 202 -3.20 -0.10 -2.83
N TRP A 203 -2.26 0.84 -2.83
CA TRP A 203 -1.63 1.29 -4.08
C TRP A 203 -0.78 0.19 -4.72
N HIS A 204 -0.14 -0.67 -3.92
CA HIS A 204 0.54 -1.84 -4.45
C HIS A 204 -0.44 -2.85 -5.06
N LEU A 205 -1.60 -3.10 -4.45
CA LEU A 205 -2.65 -3.94 -5.03
C LEU A 205 -3.14 -3.41 -6.37
N VAL A 206 -3.41 -2.10 -6.47
CA VAL A 206 -3.81 -1.46 -7.73
C VAL A 206 -2.71 -1.58 -8.77
N MET A 207 -1.45 -1.36 -8.37
CA MET A 207 -0.29 -1.48 -9.26
C MET A 207 -0.13 -2.90 -9.80
N VAL A 208 -0.17 -3.93 -8.94
CA VAL A 208 -0.04 -5.34 -9.35
C VAL A 208 -1.25 -5.79 -10.19
N ALA A 209 -2.46 -5.33 -9.89
CA ALA A 209 -3.63 -5.63 -10.71
C ALA A 209 -3.50 -5.03 -12.12
N ALA A 210 -3.05 -3.78 -12.22
CA ALA A 210 -2.78 -3.13 -13.50
C ALA A 210 -1.64 -3.83 -14.27
N MET A 211 -0.59 -4.27 -13.57
CA MET A 211 0.49 -5.08 -14.14
C MET A 211 -0.01 -6.42 -14.68
N LEU A 212 -0.89 -7.11 -13.96
CA LEU A 212 -1.47 -8.38 -14.42
C LEU A 212 -2.30 -8.21 -15.68
N VAL A 213 -3.12 -7.15 -15.75
CA VAL A 213 -3.87 -6.82 -16.96
C VAL A 213 -2.92 -6.54 -18.12
N GLN A 214 -1.89 -5.73 -17.90
CA GLN A 214 -0.89 -5.41 -18.92
C GLN A 214 -0.16 -6.68 -19.38
N ALA A 215 0.24 -7.55 -18.46
CA ALA A 215 0.93 -8.80 -18.77
C ALA A 215 0.04 -9.76 -19.57
N ALA A 216 -1.25 -9.88 -19.21
CA ALA A 216 -2.19 -10.74 -19.93
C ALA A 216 -2.38 -10.31 -21.40
N PHE A 217 -2.48 -9.01 -21.66
CA PHE A 217 -2.58 -8.48 -23.04
C PHE A 217 -1.24 -8.52 -23.77
N ALA A 218 -0.16 -8.03 -23.17
CA ALA A 218 1.16 -7.96 -23.79
C ALA A 218 1.77 -9.34 -24.13
N THR A 219 1.16 -10.43 -23.66
CA THR A 219 1.59 -11.80 -23.96
C THR A 219 0.63 -12.55 -24.89
N GLY A 220 -0.54 -11.97 -25.18
CA GLY A 220 -1.61 -12.60 -25.94
C GLY A 220 -2.41 -13.64 -25.16
N PHE A 221 -2.08 -13.94 -23.90
CA PHE A 221 -2.76 -15.01 -23.15
C PHE A 221 -4.23 -14.74 -22.86
N LEU A 222 -4.65 -13.48 -22.85
CA LEU A 222 -6.07 -13.17 -22.69
C LEU A 222 -6.90 -13.76 -23.84
N HIS A 223 -6.35 -13.76 -25.06
CA HIS A 223 -6.99 -14.28 -26.28
C HIS A 223 -7.16 -15.81 -26.28
N ILE A 224 -6.54 -16.53 -25.36
CA ILE A 224 -6.79 -17.97 -25.14
C ILE A 224 -8.19 -18.19 -24.55
N PHE A 225 -8.67 -17.24 -23.73
CA PHE A 225 -9.89 -17.39 -22.94
C PHE A 225 -11.03 -16.51 -23.43
N LEU A 226 -10.71 -15.36 -24.02
CA LEU A 226 -11.67 -14.33 -24.41
C LEU A 226 -11.32 -13.81 -25.79
N ASP A 227 -12.32 -13.75 -26.67
CA ASP A 227 -12.22 -13.04 -27.94
C ASP A 227 -12.55 -11.55 -27.68
N VAL A 228 -11.54 -10.69 -27.76
CA VAL A 228 -11.67 -9.26 -27.49
C VAL A 228 -11.21 -8.45 -28.70
N GLY A 229 -12.04 -7.50 -29.14
CA GLY A 229 -11.70 -6.66 -30.29
C GLY A 229 -10.49 -5.76 -30.03
N ALA A 230 -9.71 -5.49 -31.09
CA ALA A 230 -8.47 -4.71 -31.05
C ALA A 230 -8.61 -3.32 -30.40
N LEU A 231 -9.74 -2.64 -30.61
CA LEU A 231 -10.02 -1.36 -29.96
C LEU A 231 -10.07 -1.50 -28.43
N TRP A 232 -10.73 -2.54 -27.94
CA TRP A 232 -10.91 -2.75 -26.51
C TRP A 232 -9.60 -3.18 -25.85
N GLU A 233 -8.85 -4.07 -26.49
CA GLU A 233 -7.49 -4.45 -26.07
C GLU A 233 -6.60 -3.21 -25.93
N TRP A 234 -6.56 -2.35 -26.95
CA TRP A 234 -5.76 -1.13 -26.94
C TRP A 234 -6.16 -0.18 -25.79
N GLN A 235 -7.46 0.06 -25.59
CA GLN A 235 -7.95 0.92 -24.52
C GLN A 235 -7.60 0.38 -23.14
N VAL A 236 -7.92 -0.88 -22.87
CA VAL A 236 -7.71 -1.49 -21.55
C VAL A 236 -6.22 -1.58 -21.23
N SER A 237 -5.39 -1.97 -22.20
CA SER A 237 -3.93 -2.06 -22.03
C SER A 237 -3.31 -0.70 -21.66
N ASN A 238 -3.68 0.38 -22.36
CA ASN A 238 -3.16 1.72 -22.10
C ASN A 238 -3.69 2.33 -20.78
N ILE A 239 -4.96 2.07 -20.44
CA ILE A 239 -5.54 2.47 -19.15
C ILE A 239 -4.81 1.74 -18.01
N ALA A 240 -4.56 0.44 -18.15
CA ALA A 240 -3.80 -0.34 -17.19
C ALA A 240 -2.36 0.20 -17.05
N PHE A 241 -1.70 0.53 -18.15
CA PHE A 241 -0.34 1.09 -18.12
C PHE A 241 -0.28 2.45 -17.39
N SER A 242 -1.27 3.31 -17.61
CA SER A 242 -1.40 4.59 -16.92
C SER A 242 -1.75 4.43 -15.44
N ALA A 243 -2.64 3.49 -15.11
CA ALA A 243 -3.00 3.15 -13.73
C ALA A 243 -1.81 2.60 -12.96
N MET A 244 -0.98 1.77 -13.59
CA MET A 244 0.26 1.23 -13.03
C MET A 244 1.23 2.36 -12.66
N ALA A 245 1.49 3.30 -13.58
CA ALA A 245 2.38 4.44 -13.34
C ALA A 245 1.85 5.39 -12.23
N GLY A 246 0.54 5.68 -12.24
CA GLY A 246 -0.11 6.47 -11.19
C GLY A 246 -0.07 5.79 -9.83
N ALA A 247 -0.34 4.49 -9.77
CA ALA A 247 -0.28 3.69 -8.55
C ALA A 247 1.15 3.60 -8.00
N ALA A 248 2.18 3.51 -8.85
CA ALA A 248 3.57 3.55 -8.42
C ALA A 248 3.93 4.87 -7.71
N LEU A 249 3.48 6.02 -8.23
CA LEU A 249 3.68 7.32 -7.55
C LEU A 249 2.99 7.37 -6.18
N LEU A 250 1.76 6.86 -6.09
CA LEU A 250 1.00 6.86 -4.83
C LEU A 250 1.55 5.85 -3.82
N PHE A 251 2.03 4.70 -4.31
CA PHE A 251 2.77 3.73 -3.53
C PHE A 251 4.02 4.38 -2.93
N ALA A 252 4.92 4.94 -3.74
CA ALA A 252 6.12 5.60 -3.24
C ALA A 252 5.81 6.75 -2.25
N ALA A 253 4.77 7.54 -2.52
CA ALA A 253 4.36 8.66 -1.67
C ALA A 253 3.81 8.22 -0.29
N SER A 254 3.35 6.99 -0.16
CA SER A 254 2.79 6.41 1.07
C SER A 254 3.71 5.37 1.74
N PHE A 255 4.59 4.73 0.97
CA PHE A 255 5.52 3.70 1.42
C PHE A 255 6.77 4.31 2.09
N ILE A 256 7.33 5.38 1.50
CA ILE A 256 8.49 6.08 2.06
C ILE A 256 8.07 6.81 3.34
N GLU A 257 8.89 6.70 4.39
CA GLU A 257 8.62 7.20 5.73
C GLU A 257 8.32 8.71 5.76
N ALA A 258 7.50 9.15 6.71
CA ALA A 258 6.95 10.49 6.73
C ALA A 258 8.03 11.60 6.74
N ASP A 259 9.09 11.40 7.52
CA ASP A 259 10.24 12.29 7.71
C ASP A 259 11.34 12.11 6.64
N LYS A 260 11.29 11.01 5.88
CA LYS A 260 12.31 10.63 4.89
C LYS A 260 11.99 11.06 3.46
N LEU A 261 10.88 11.74 3.21
CA LEU A 261 10.54 12.27 1.89
C LEU A 261 10.13 13.73 1.97
N ALA A 262 10.72 14.57 1.12
CA ALA A 262 10.40 15.98 1.04
C ALA A 262 8.89 16.19 0.81
N PRO A 263 8.21 17.04 1.62
CA PRO A 263 6.76 17.26 1.48
C PRO A 263 6.34 17.70 0.08
N ARG A 264 7.18 18.50 -0.60
CA ARG A 264 6.94 18.96 -1.98
C ARG A 264 6.95 17.81 -2.99
N LEU A 265 7.90 16.88 -2.89
CA LEU A 265 7.97 15.70 -3.77
C LEU A 265 6.80 14.76 -3.50
N ARG A 266 6.45 14.54 -2.23
CA ARG A 266 5.27 13.75 -1.86
C ARG A 266 3.97 14.36 -2.41
N LEU A 267 3.81 15.67 -2.33
CA LEU A 267 2.66 16.38 -2.89
C LEU A 267 2.64 16.30 -4.42
N LEU A 268 3.80 16.46 -5.06
CA LEU A 268 3.93 16.35 -6.51
C LEU A 268 3.50 14.96 -7.00
N GLY A 269 4.02 13.88 -6.40
CA GLY A 269 3.62 12.51 -6.77
C GLY A 269 2.11 12.27 -6.58
N ARG A 270 1.53 12.75 -5.49
CA ARG A 270 0.08 12.64 -5.23
C ARG A 270 -0.79 13.40 -6.22
N ARG A 271 -0.33 14.55 -6.73
CA ARG A 271 -1.06 15.35 -7.73
C ARG A 271 -0.87 14.83 -9.14
N LEU A 272 0.32 14.30 -9.44
CA LEU A 272 0.65 13.79 -10.76
C LEU A 272 -0.05 12.46 -11.05
N ALA A 273 -0.22 11.59 -10.06
CA ALA A 273 -0.87 10.29 -10.23
C ALA A 273 -2.27 10.34 -10.89
N PRO A 274 -3.25 11.15 -10.41
CA PRO A 274 -4.53 11.28 -11.09
C PRO A 274 -4.41 11.96 -12.46
N ALA A 275 -3.46 12.87 -12.65
CA ALA A 275 -3.22 13.50 -13.95
C ALA A 275 -2.75 12.49 -15.00
N ILE A 276 -1.87 11.55 -14.64
CA ILE A 276 -1.46 10.44 -15.51
C ILE A 276 -2.66 9.55 -15.85
N GLY A 277 -3.52 9.24 -14.88
CA GLY A 277 -4.75 8.48 -15.13
C GLY A 277 -5.67 9.18 -16.14
N ILE A 278 -5.85 10.50 -16.01
CA ILE A 278 -6.64 11.31 -16.96
C ILE A 278 -6.00 11.30 -18.35
N VAL A 279 -4.68 11.48 -18.45
CA VAL A 279 -3.97 11.41 -19.75
C VAL A 279 -4.18 10.03 -20.37
N GLY A 280 -4.09 8.95 -19.61
CA GLY A 280 -4.37 7.60 -20.08
C GLY A 280 -5.78 7.46 -20.67
N LEU A 281 -6.80 7.89 -19.92
CA LEU A 281 -8.20 7.84 -20.38
C LEU A 281 -8.43 8.66 -21.65
N VAL A 282 -7.88 9.88 -21.70
CA VAL A 282 -8.01 10.79 -22.84
C VAL A 282 -7.26 10.25 -24.06
N ALA A 283 -6.02 9.79 -23.89
CA ALA A 283 -5.21 9.23 -24.98
C ALA A 283 -5.85 7.98 -25.62
N CYS A 284 -6.70 7.25 -24.88
CA CYS A 284 -7.41 6.06 -25.37
C CYS A 284 -8.74 6.36 -26.08
N MET A 285 -9.12 7.64 -26.23
CA MET A 285 -10.34 7.98 -26.95
C MET A 285 -10.13 7.79 -28.47
N PRO A 286 -11.00 7.04 -29.16
CA PRO A 286 -10.86 6.76 -30.60
C PRO A 286 -11.32 7.96 -31.43
N VAL A 287 -10.61 9.07 -31.29
CA VAL A 287 -10.89 10.32 -31.99
C VAL A 287 -9.76 10.64 -32.94
N ASP A 288 -10.06 10.70 -34.25
CA ASP A 288 -9.07 10.80 -35.33
C ASP A 288 -8.05 11.93 -35.15
N TRP A 289 -8.49 13.14 -34.73
CA TRP A 289 -7.57 14.26 -34.54
C TRP A 289 -6.57 14.05 -33.39
N MET A 290 -6.88 13.14 -32.45
CA MET A 290 -6.00 12.79 -31.33
C MET A 290 -4.97 11.73 -31.68
N ARG A 291 -5.15 10.97 -32.76
CA ARG A 291 -4.28 9.86 -33.18
C ARG A 291 -2.78 10.17 -33.15
N PRO A 292 -2.28 11.29 -33.74
CA PRO A 292 -0.84 11.59 -33.69
C PRO A 292 -0.33 11.97 -32.29
N TYR A 293 -1.23 12.36 -31.38
CA TYR A 293 -0.89 12.83 -30.04
C TYR A 293 -1.10 11.77 -28.95
N SER A 294 -1.95 10.77 -29.19
CA SER A 294 -2.34 9.74 -28.22
C SER A 294 -1.11 9.05 -27.60
N SER A 295 -0.30 8.40 -28.44
CA SER A 295 0.85 7.65 -27.95
C SER A 295 1.96 8.55 -27.38
N PRO A 296 2.37 9.67 -28.01
CA PRO A 296 3.32 10.60 -27.41
C PRO A 296 2.87 11.18 -26.07
N ALA A 297 1.59 11.56 -25.92
CA ALA A 297 1.06 12.08 -24.66
C ALA A 297 1.15 11.04 -23.54
N MET A 298 0.80 9.79 -23.83
CA MET A 298 0.92 8.69 -22.88
C MET A 298 2.38 8.47 -22.46
N HIS A 299 3.30 8.31 -23.43
CA HIS A 299 4.73 8.07 -23.15
C HIS A 299 5.39 9.23 -22.39
N LEU A 300 5.06 10.48 -22.71
CA LEU A 300 5.56 11.66 -21.98
C LEU A 300 5.04 11.69 -20.53
N SER A 301 3.77 11.35 -20.32
CA SER A 301 3.18 11.31 -18.97
C SER A 301 3.85 10.25 -18.08
N ILE A 302 4.19 9.10 -18.66
CA ILE A 302 4.88 8.00 -17.97
C ILE A 302 6.36 8.34 -17.77
N GLY A 303 7.01 8.98 -18.75
CA GLY A 303 8.37 9.51 -18.59
C GLY A 303 8.47 10.50 -17.42
N LEU A 304 7.48 11.40 -17.29
CA LEU A 304 7.39 12.30 -16.15
C LEU A 304 7.19 11.54 -14.83
N ALA A 305 6.38 10.47 -14.82
CA ALA A 305 6.22 9.59 -13.66
C ALA A 305 7.56 8.96 -13.25
N ILE A 306 8.32 8.42 -14.20
CA ILE A 306 9.64 7.81 -13.96
C ILE A 306 10.60 8.83 -13.34
N VAL A 307 10.65 10.06 -13.87
CA VAL A 307 11.51 11.14 -13.33
C VAL A 307 11.12 11.50 -11.90
N VAL A 308 9.83 11.64 -11.61
CA VAL A 308 9.35 11.95 -10.26
C VAL A 308 9.62 10.79 -9.29
N LEU A 309 9.42 9.54 -9.73
CA LEU A 309 9.75 8.35 -8.94
C LEU A 309 11.24 8.27 -8.62
N ALA A 310 12.10 8.47 -9.61
CA ALA A 310 13.55 8.51 -9.42
C ALA A 310 13.95 9.62 -8.43
N ALA A 311 13.34 10.81 -8.52
CA ALA A 311 13.57 11.90 -7.58
C ALA A 311 13.09 11.56 -6.15
N MET A 312 11.95 10.89 -5.99
CA MET A 312 11.45 10.44 -4.69
C MET A 312 12.36 9.37 -4.06
N LEU A 313 12.81 8.39 -4.85
CA LEU A 313 13.74 7.37 -4.40
C LEU A 313 15.10 7.97 -4.03
N TRP A 314 15.62 8.90 -4.84
CA TRP A 314 16.86 9.62 -4.54
C TRP A 314 16.75 10.46 -3.26
N ASP A 315 15.66 11.22 -3.10
CA ASP A 315 15.40 12.02 -1.89
C ASP A 315 15.23 11.15 -0.64
N GLY A 316 14.56 10.00 -0.77
CA GLY A 316 14.44 9.02 0.29
C GLY A 316 15.77 8.41 0.70
N HIS A 317 16.59 8.03 -0.30
CA HIS A 317 17.91 7.46 -0.07
C HIS A 317 18.85 8.44 0.63
N ARG A 318 18.95 9.69 0.14
CA ARG A 318 19.82 10.72 0.75
C ARG A 318 19.40 11.07 2.18
N ARG A 319 18.13 10.90 2.53
CA ARG A 319 17.58 11.13 3.89
C ARG A 319 17.72 9.90 4.80
N GLY A 320 18.25 8.80 4.29
CA GLY A 320 18.53 7.58 5.05
C GLY A 320 17.32 6.67 5.26
N SER A 321 16.32 6.71 4.37
CA SER A 321 15.22 5.74 4.37
C SER A 321 15.75 4.32 4.23
N GLN A 322 15.31 3.41 5.11
CA GLN A 322 15.64 1.98 5.00
C GLN A 322 14.77 1.33 3.94
N SER A 323 13.49 1.68 3.92
CA SER A 323 12.47 1.17 2.99
C SER A 323 12.85 1.37 1.52
N VAL A 324 13.48 2.50 1.20
CA VAL A 324 13.85 2.86 -0.18
C VAL A 324 14.95 1.99 -0.77
N ARG A 325 15.82 1.37 0.04
CA ARG A 325 16.95 0.58 -0.47
C ARG A 325 16.50 -0.61 -1.31
N LEU A 326 15.52 -1.35 -0.81
CA LEU A 326 14.90 -2.45 -1.55
C LEU A 326 14.13 -1.92 -2.76
N GLN A 327 13.47 -0.77 -2.63
CA GLN A 327 12.69 -0.20 -3.72
C GLN A 327 13.56 0.26 -4.90
N ILE A 328 14.76 0.80 -4.64
CA ILE A 328 15.72 1.14 -5.69
C ILE A 328 16.13 -0.12 -6.45
N ILE A 329 16.41 -1.22 -5.75
CA ILE A 329 16.73 -2.50 -6.39
C ILE A 329 15.55 -2.97 -7.23
N ALA A 330 14.35 -3.01 -6.66
CA ALA A 330 13.12 -3.44 -7.34
C ALA A 330 12.84 -2.65 -8.62
N TRP A 331 12.93 -1.32 -8.55
CA TRP A 331 12.47 -0.43 -9.62
C TRP A 331 13.52 -0.10 -10.67
N THR A 332 14.81 -0.24 -10.38
CA THR A 332 15.86 0.13 -11.36
C THR A 332 15.68 -0.59 -12.71
N PRO A 333 15.49 -1.93 -12.79
CA PRO A 333 15.34 -2.61 -14.07
C PRO A 333 14.13 -2.13 -14.87
N ILE A 334 12.96 -2.05 -14.23
CA ILE A 334 11.71 -1.66 -14.91
C ILE A 334 11.73 -0.19 -15.33
N LEU A 335 12.34 0.70 -14.53
CA LEU A 335 12.49 2.10 -14.89
C LEU A 335 13.47 2.28 -16.06
N LEU A 336 14.58 1.54 -16.10
CA LEU A 336 15.53 1.60 -17.22
C LEU A 336 14.90 1.09 -18.52
N ILE A 337 14.21 -0.05 -18.49
CA ILE A 337 13.52 -0.60 -19.66
C ILE A 337 12.37 0.32 -20.09
N GLY A 338 11.61 0.87 -19.14
CA GLY A 338 10.56 1.86 -19.41
C GLY A 338 11.12 3.11 -20.07
N SER A 339 12.22 3.67 -19.56
CA SER A 339 12.91 4.81 -20.17
C SER A 339 13.43 4.50 -21.58
N TRP A 340 13.98 3.30 -21.80
CA TRP A 340 14.38 2.85 -23.14
C TRP A 340 13.20 2.79 -24.10
N ARG A 341 12.10 2.11 -23.72
CA ARG A 341 10.88 2.01 -24.54
C ARG A 341 10.29 3.39 -24.88
N ILE A 342 10.20 4.27 -23.90
CA ILE A 342 9.72 5.65 -24.11
C ILE A 342 10.64 6.40 -25.08
N SER A 343 11.95 6.29 -24.90
CA SER A 343 12.93 6.95 -25.78
C SER A 343 12.83 6.41 -27.20
N ALA A 344 12.71 5.09 -27.35
CA ALA A 344 12.51 4.40 -28.63
C ALA A 344 11.25 4.87 -29.36
N TYR A 345 10.20 5.23 -28.61
CA TYR A 345 8.96 5.72 -29.19
C TYR A 345 9.01 7.20 -29.58
N LEU A 346 9.66 8.03 -28.75
CA LEU A 346 9.66 9.50 -28.88
C LEU A 346 10.79 10.04 -29.77
N LEU A 347 11.96 9.39 -29.80
CA LEU A 347 13.12 9.88 -30.52
C LEU A 347 13.15 9.36 -31.97
N PRO A 348 13.22 10.24 -33.00
CA PRO A 348 13.11 9.82 -34.41
C PRO A 348 14.19 8.84 -34.90
N GLY A 349 15.34 8.79 -34.23
CA GLY A 349 16.49 7.97 -34.62
C GLY A 349 16.56 6.59 -33.95
N LEU A 350 15.56 6.23 -33.14
CA LEU A 350 15.51 4.94 -32.45
C LEU A 350 14.39 4.07 -33.04
N HIS A 351 14.63 2.76 -33.07
CA HIS A 351 13.64 1.77 -33.50
C HIS A 351 12.54 1.63 -32.43
N PRO A 352 11.26 1.88 -32.76
CA PRO A 352 10.16 1.66 -31.84
C PRO A 352 10.00 0.17 -31.55
N THR A 353 10.07 -0.18 -30.26
CA THR A 353 9.96 -1.57 -29.81
C THR A 353 9.14 -1.70 -28.54
N GLU A 354 8.39 -2.80 -28.43
CA GLU A 354 7.67 -3.16 -27.22
C GLU A 354 8.57 -3.82 -26.15
N ALA A 355 9.74 -4.34 -26.52
CA ALA A 355 10.72 -4.99 -25.63
C ALA A 355 10.08 -5.95 -24.59
N ILE A 356 9.08 -6.72 -25.03
CA ILE A 356 8.10 -7.38 -24.15
C ILE A 356 8.76 -8.35 -23.18
N GLU A 357 9.70 -9.17 -23.65
CA GLU A 357 10.37 -10.17 -22.81
C GLU A 357 11.13 -9.52 -21.65
N LEU A 358 11.95 -8.50 -21.94
CA LEU A 358 12.71 -7.76 -20.93
C LEU A 358 11.77 -7.05 -19.96
N TYR A 359 10.70 -6.45 -20.49
CA TYR A 359 9.71 -5.74 -19.68
C TYR A 359 8.98 -6.68 -18.71
N GLN A 360 8.52 -7.85 -19.16
CA GLN A 360 7.84 -8.82 -18.29
C GLN A 360 8.78 -9.40 -17.22
N LEU A 361 10.04 -9.66 -17.58
CA LEU A 361 11.06 -10.08 -16.60
C LEU A 361 11.30 -9.01 -15.53
N ALA A 362 11.41 -7.74 -15.94
CA ALA A 362 11.59 -6.64 -15.01
C ALA A 362 10.39 -6.41 -14.11
N LEU A 363 9.18 -6.63 -14.61
CA LEU A 363 7.93 -6.57 -13.85
C LEU A 363 7.87 -7.70 -12.81
N ALA A 364 8.19 -8.95 -13.18
CA ALA A 364 8.28 -10.06 -12.23
C ALA A 364 9.31 -9.82 -11.12
N PHE A 365 10.49 -9.32 -11.51
CA PHE A 365 11.56 -8.97 -10.59
C PHE A 365 11.13 -7.85 -9.62
N GLU A 366 10.51 -6.80 -10.15
CA GLU A 366 10.02 -5.67 -9.37
C GLU A 366 9.03 -6.14 -8.29
N VAL A 367 8.02 -6.89 -8.70
CA VAL A 367 6.94 -7.34 -7.82
C VAL A 367 7.46 -8.22 -6.67
N LEU A 368 8.44 -9.09 -6.92
CA LEU A 368 9.08 -9.87 -5.87
C LEU A 368 9.80 -9.00 -4.84
N VAL A 369 10.64 -8.10 -5.33
CA VAL A 369 11.51 -7.31 -4.46
C VAL A 369 10.69 -6.27 -3.70
N THR A 370 9.68 -5.66 -4.34
CA THR A 370 8.71 -4.78 -3.68
C THR A 370 7.90 -5.56 -2.63
N GLY A 371 7.52 -6.81 -2.90
CA GLY A 371 6.88 -7.68 -1.92
C GLY A 371 7.72 -7.89 -0.65
N LEU A 372 9.03 -8.12 -0.79
CA LEU A 372 9.95 -8.17 0.36
C LEU A 372 10.05 -6.82 1.09
N GLY A 373 10.05 -5.71 0.35
CA GLY A 373 10.02 -4.36 0.91
C GLY A 373 8.76 -4.10 1.74
N ILE A 374 7.60 -4.53 1.26
CA ILE A 374 6.32 -4.43 1.98
C ILE A 374 6.36 -5.24 3.28
N VAL A 375 6.86 -6.48 3.23
CA VAL A 375 6.99 -7.31 4.43
C VAL A 375 7.91 -6.65 5.46
N ASN A 376 9.05 -6.10 5.03
CA ASN A 376 9.97 -5.40 5.93
C ASN A 376 9.29 -4.16 6.56
N ARG A 377 8.63 -3.34 5.75
CA ARG A 377 7.89 -2.15 6.21
C ARG A 377 6.76 -2.50 7.17
N PHE A 378 6.05 -3.61 6.93
CA PHE A 378 5.00 -4.11 7.80
C PHE A 378 5.54 -4.44 9.19
N VAL A 379 6.70 -5.11 9.28
CA VAL A 379 7.34 -5.44 10.56
C VAL A 379 7.74 -4.16 11.31
N GLU A 380 8.31 -3.18 10.62
CA GLU A 380 8.69 -1.89 11.20
C GLU A 380 7.48 -1.13 11.78
N VAL A 381 6.42 -0.95 10.98
CA VAL A 381 5.21 -0.23 11.42
C VAL A 381 4.53 -0.94 12.59
N ARG A 382 4.51 -2.27 12.58
CA ARG A 382 3.96 -3.05 13.69
C ARG A 382 4.75 -2.82 14.98
N GLN A 383 6.08 -2.85 14.92
CA GLN A 383 6.94 -2.59 16.08
C GLN A 383 6.78 -1.16 16.61
N GLU A 384 6.64 -0.17 15.73
CA GLU A 384 6.37 1.22 16.11
C GLU A 384 5.04 1.34 16.86
N ARG A 385 3.97 0.71 16.36
CA ARG A 385 2.66 0.69 17.00
C ARG A 385 2.71 0.03 18.37
N ASP A 386 3.32 -1.15 18.48
CA ASP A 386 3.40 -1.89 19.73
C ASP A 386 4.17 -1.09 20.81
N ARG A 387 5.25 -0.39 20.42
CA ARG A 387 5.98 0.53 21.31
C ARG A 387 5.15 1.74 21.71
N ALA A 388 4.38 2.32 20.79
CA ALA A 388 3.50 3.45 21.08
C ALA A 388 2.39 3.04 22.08
N THR A 389 1.79 1.87 21.89
CA THR A 389 0.80 1.32 22.83
C THR A 389 1.41 1.05 24.20
N ALA A 390 2.61 0.45 24.26
CA ALA A 390 3.29 0.21 25.52
C ALA A 390 3.59 1.52 26.28
N ARG A 391 4.04 2.57 25.58
CA ARG A 391 4.26 3.90 26.18
C ARG A 391 2.96 4.57 26.63
N ALA A 392 1.88 4.43 25.87
CA ALA A 392 0.58 4.96 26.25
C ALA A 392 0.09 4.31 27.56
N LEU A 393 0.23 2.99 27.69
CA LEU A 393 -0.10 2.26 28.92
C LEU A 393 0.79 2.68 30.10
N GLU A 394 2.09 2.92 29.87
CA GLU A 394 3.00 3.41 30.90
C GLU A 394 2.59 4.81 31.40
N LEU A 395 2.27 5.73 30.48
CA LEU A 395 1.79 7.07 30.82
C LEU A 395 0.43 7.05 31.56
N GLU A 396 -0.47 6.16 31.16
CA GLU A 396 -1.75 5.96 31.86
C GLU A 396 -1.54 5.46 33.30
N GLY A 397 -0.61 4.51 33.51
CA GLY A 397 -0.28 4.00 34.84
C GLY A 397 0.32 5.06 35.78
N VAL A 398 1.10 6.01 35.25
CA VAL A 398 1.66 7.14 36.02
C VAL A 398 0.57 8.18 36.33
N ALA A 399 -0.39 8.39 35.42
CA ALA A 399 -1.50 9.31 35.61
C ALA A 399 -2.51 8.86 36.67
N ASP A 400 -2.46 7.60 37.13
CA ASP A 400 -3.39 7.00 38.10
C ASP A 400 -2.94 7.11 39.57
N ARG A 401 -1.73 7.63 39.83
CA ARG A 401 -1.16 7.72 41.18
C ARG A 401 -0.89 9.18 41.59
N ASP A 402 -0.90 9.42 42.90
CA ASP A 402 -0.45 10.67 43.50
C ASP A 402 1.09 10.67 43.57
N PRO A 403 1.77 11.69 43.02
CA PRO A 403 3.24 11.70 42.90
C PRO A 403 3.97 11.81 44.24
N LEU A 404 3.31 12.33 45.30
CA LEU A 404 3.93 12.47 46.62
C LEU A 404 3.85 11.18 47.43
N THR A 405 2.68 10.53 47.43
CA THR A 405 2.37 9.40 48.32
C THR A 405 2.42 8.04 47.65
N GLY A 406 2.36 7.99 46.32
CA GLY A 406 2.27 6.75 45.54
C GLY A 406 0.91 6.06 45.63
N LEU A 407 -0.05 6.57 46.42
CA LEU A 407 -1.43 6.08 46.43
C LEU A 407 -2.14 6.40 45.11
N ARG A 408 -3.34 5.86 44.90
CA ARG A 408 -4.18 6.27 43.76
C ARG A 408 -4.58 7.74 43.94
N ASN A 409 -4.79 8.46 42.85
CA ASN A 409 -5.28 9.84 42.95
C ASN A 409 -6.80 9.91 42.85
N ARG A 410 -7.35 11.08 43.18
CA ARG A 410 -8.78 11.40 43.13
C ARG A 410 -9.44 11.05 41.78
N ARG A 411 -8.76 11.33 40.66
CA ARG A 411 -9.30 11.07 39.32
C ARG A 411 -9.56 9.58 39.10
N THR A 412 -8.63 8.73 39.52
CA THR A 412 -8.76 7.27 39.37
C THR A 412 -9.97 6.69 40.08
N ILE A 413 -10.34 7.22 41.27
CA ILE A 413 -11.52 6.73 41.98
C ILE A 413 -12.82 7.24 41.35
N GLU A 414 -12.86 8.51 40.93
CA GLU A 414 -14.04 9.09 40.27
C GLU A 414 -14.39 8.34 38.97
N GLU A 415 -13.40 8.00 38.15
CA GLU A 415 -13.61 7.26 36.89
C GLU A 415 -14.00 5.78 37.10
N ARG A 416 -13.55 5.14 38.19
CA ARG A 416 -13.73 3.69 38.42
C ARG A 416 -14.74 3.34 39.51
N PHE A 417 -15.33 4.32 40.19
CA PHE A 417 -16.20 4.11 41.35
C PHE A 417 -17.35 3.15 41.05
N THR A 418 -18.08 3.35 39.94
CA THR A 418 -19.22 2.50 39.57
C THR A 418 -18.82 1.03 39.42
N GLN A 419 -17.68 0.74 38.81
CA GLN A 419 -17.16 -0.62 38.63
C GLN A 419 -16.74 -1.23 39.97
N LEU A 420 -16.04 -0.47 40.82
CA LEU A 420 -15.60 -0.92 42.14
C LEU A 420 -16.79 -1.17 43.08
N PHE A 421 -17.77 -0.27 43.09
CA PHE A 421 -18.99 -0.39 43.88
C PHE A 421 -19.83 -1.63 43.47
N ALA A 422 -19.90 -1.92 42.17
CA ALA A 422 -20.48 -3.16 41.65
C ALA A 422 -19.66 -4.40 42.06
N GLY A 423 -18.34 -4.28 42.15
CA GLY A 423 -17.41 -5.32 42.62
C GLY A 423 -17.41 -5.58 44.15
N GLY A 424 -18.40 -5.04 44.87
CA GLY A 424 -18.63 -5.27 46.30
C GLY A 424 -17.96 -4.25 47.24
N PHE A 425 -17.30 -3.22 46.71
CA PHE A 425 -16.71 -2.15 47.49
C PHE A 425 -17.79 -1.19 48.01
N ARG A 426 -18.43 -1.56 49.12
CA ARG A 426 -19.62 -0.91 49.69
C ARG A 426 -19.35 -0.05 50.92
N THR A 427 -18.10 0.03 51.38
CA THR A 427 -17.72 0.89 52.50
C THR A 427 -16.79 1.98 52.00
N MET A 428 -17.14 3.24 52.22
CA MET A 428 -16.29 4.40 51.93
C MET A 428 -15.90 5.06 53.26
N ALA A 429 -14.63 5.43 53.38
CA ALA A 429 -14.13 6.20 54.50
C ALA A 429 -13.27 7.37 54.00
N VAL A 430 -13.59 8.59 54.44
CA VAL A 430 -12.81 9.80 54.15
C VAL A 430 -12.05 10.18 55.41
N ILE A 431 -10.74 10.34 55.28
CA ILE A 431 -9.77 10.54 56.35
C ILE A 431 -9.07 11.86 56.13
N ASP A 432 -8.90 12.64 57.19
CA ASP A 432 -8.15 13.89 57.16
C ASP A 432 -7.24 14.00 58.38
N LEU A 433 -6.02 14.49 58.17
CA LEU A 433 -5.01 14.63 59.21
C LEU A 433 -5.31 15.83 60.11
N ASP A 434 -5.47 15.54 61.40
CA ASP A 434 -5.81 16.56 62.39
C ASP A 434 -4.65 17.54 62.57
N HIS A 435 -4.95 18.84 62.49
CA HIS A 435 -3.99 19.94 62.69
C HIS A 435 -2.79 19.92 61.74
N PHE A 436 -2.91 19.31 60.56
CA PHE A 436 -1.80 19.24 59.59
C PHE A 436 -1.29 20.61 59.15
N LYS A 437 -2.18 21.61 59.05
CA LYS A 437 -1.77 23.00 58.83
C LYS A 437 -0.76 23.49 59.88
N ASN A 438 -0.92 23.15 61.15
CA ASN A 438 0.03 23.55 62.20
C ASN A 438 1.40 22.90 62.00
N VAL A 439 1.45 21.68 61.47
CA VAL A 439 2.72 21.00 61.10
C VAL A 439 3.42 21.80 60.00
N ASN A 440 2.70 22.19 58.95
CA ASN A 440 3.26 23.02 57.88
C ASN A 440 3.71 24.39 58.39
N ASP A 441 2.90 25.04 59.22
CA ASP A 441 3.19 26.38 59.74
C ASP A 441 4.39 26.38 60.71
N THR A 442 4.63 25.28 61.43
CA THR A 442 5.71 25.16 62.42
C THR A 442 7.00 24.59 61.83
N HIS A 443 6.91 23.58 60.97
CA HIS A 443 8.06 22.80 60.48
C HIS A 443 8.31 22.94 58.96
N GLY A 444 7.45 23.69 58.26
CA GLY A 444 7.52 23.90 56.82
C GLY A 444 6.94 22.76 55.99
N HIS A 445 6.60 23.08 54.75
CA HIS A 445 5.96 22.13 53.81
C HIS A 445 6.76 20.86 53.55
N ALA A 446 8.10 20.92 53.58
CA ALA A 446 8.94 19.73 53.41
C ALA A 446 8.71 18.69 54.50
N MET A 447 8.47 19.12 55.75
CA MET A 447 8.10 18.23 56.84
C MET A 447 6.68 17.70 56.68
N GLY A 448 5.74 18.56 56.26
CA GLY A 448 4.39 18.14 55.89
C GLY A 448 4.38 17.04 54.83
N ASP A 449 5.22 17.13 53.80
CA ASP A 449 5.36 16.11 52.77
C ASP A 449 5.85 14.76 53.32
N VAL A 450 6.78 14.78 54.30
CA VAL A 450 7.23 13.56 54.98
C VAL A 450 6.09 12.94 55.80
N VAL A 451 5.32 13.77 56.50
CA VAL A 451 4.12 13.32 57.25
C VAL A 451 3.09 12.71 56.33
N LEU A 452 2.81 13.32 55.17
CA LEU A 452 1.88 12.78 54.17
C LEU A 452 2.33 11.43 53.60
N ARG A 453 3.63 11.26 53.33
CA ARG A 453 4.19 9.97 52.90
C ARG A 453 4.05 8.89 53.97
N SER A 454 4.34 9.23 55.23
CA SER A 454 4.21 8.27 56.34
C SER A 454 2.74 7.91 56.62
N ALA A 455 1.84 8.89 56.59
CA ALA A 455 0.40 8.67 56.70
C ALA A 455 -0.13 7.78 55.57
N ALA A 456 0.29 8.03 54.32
CA ALA A 456 -0.05 7.19 53.19
C ALA A 456 0.44 5.75 53.34
N GLY A 457 1.64 5.56 53.90
CA GLY A 457 2.15 4.23 54.24
C GLY A 457 1.27 3.47 55.23
N ALA A 458 0.53 4.17 56.11
CA ALA A 458 -0.39 3.52 57.06
C ALA A 458 -1.70 3.03 56.39
N LEU A 459 -1.98 3.43 55.15
CA LEU A 459 -3.16 3.06 54.39
C LEU A 459 -2.84 1.87 53.48
N LEU A 460 -3.51 0.73 53.71
CA LEU A 460 -3.34 -0.47 52.89
C LEU A 460 -4.03 -0.31 51.52
N ASP A 461 -3.30 -0.42 50.42
CA ASP A 461 -3.86 -0.61 49.06
C ASP A 461 -3.66 -2.07 48.65
N ASP A 462 -4.70 -2.88 48.78
CA ASP A 462 -4.67 -4.33 48.58
C ASP A 462 -5.85 -4.83 47.73
N ARG A 463 -6.13 -6.14 47.79
CA ARG A 463 -7.23 -6.76 47.01
C ARG A 463 -8.60 -6.22 47.41
N ASP A 464 -8.82 -5.92 48.69
CA ASP A 464 -10.13 -5.61 49.30
C ASP A 464 -10.22 -4.20 49.90
N THR A 465 -9.14 -3.43 49.77
CA THR A 465 -9.01 -2.02 50.18
C THR A 465 -8.35 -1.23 49.05
N LYS A 466 -8.95 -0.12 48.63
CA LYS A 466 -8.34 0.86 47.71
C LYS A 466 -8.06 2.13 48.49
N ALA A 467 -6.78 2.50 48.57
CA ALA A 467 -6.34 3.73 49.22
C ALA A 467 -6.03 4.82 48.19
N ILE A 468 -6.64 5.98 48.39
CA ILE A 468 -6.63 7.10 47.46
C ILE A 468 -6.26 8.37 48.22
N ARG A 469 -5.44 9.23 47.62
CA ARG A 469 -5.26 10.60 48.09
C ARG A 469 -6.19 11.53 47.33
N MET A 470 -7.06 12.23 48.05
CA MET A 470 -8.05 13.13 47.47
C MET A 470 -7.46 14.52 47.13
N GLY A 471 -6.46 14.94 47.90
CA GLY A 471 -5.75 16.20 47.75
C GLY A 471 -5.36 16.77 49.12
N GLY A 472 -4.33 17.61 49.19
CA GLY A 472 -3.88 18.19 50.47
C GLY A 472 -3.56 17.11 51.52
N GLU A 473 -4.27 17.15 52.65
CA GLU A 473 -4.18 16.23 53.78
C GLU A 473 -5.30 15.17 53.83
N GLU A 474 -6.12 15.10 52.79
CA GLU A 474 -7.29 14.21 52.71
C GLU A 474 -7.00 12.91 51.94
N PHE A 475 -7.42 11.80 52.54
CA PHE A 475 -7.32 10.44 52.01
C PHE A 475 -8.70 9.79 51.97
N LEU A 476 -8.86 8.81 51.10
CA LEU A 476 -10.07 8.00 50.97
C LEU A 476 -9.72 6.53 50.94
N LEU A 477 -10.46 5.73 51.69
CA LEU A 477 -10.46 4.28 51.59
C LEU A 477 -11.79 3.81 51.02
N LEU A 478 -11.73 2.97 50.00
CA LEU A 478 -12.87 2.21 49.50
C LEU A 478 -12.64 0.73 49.80
N LEU A 479 -13.55 0.11 50.55
CA LEU A 479 -13.36 -1.23 51.12
C LEU A 479 -14.54 -2.17 50.83
N ARG A 480 -14.25 -3.48 50.79
CA ARG A 480 -15.26 -4.55 50.71
C ARG A 480 -15.08 -5.64 51.77
N GLY A 481 -16.14 -6.36 52.09
CA GLY A 481 -16.11 -7.46 53.06
C GLY A 481 -16.62 -7.09 54.45
N GLN A 482 -16.87 -8.09 55.28
CA GLN A 482 -17.60 -7.93 56.55
C GLN A 482 -16.82 -7.14 57.61
N ASP A 483 -15.49 -7.11 57.55
CA ASP A 483 -14.61 -6.39 58.47
C ASP A 483 -14.14 -5.03 57.91
N ALA A 484 -14.77 -4.53 56.84
CA ALA A 484 -14.38 -3.30 56.16
C ALA A 484 -14.28 -2.08 57.09
N ALA A 485 -15.29 -1.82 57.92
CA ALA A 485 -15.25 -0.70 58.87
C ALA A 485 -14.16 -0.86 59.93
N ALA A 486 -13.93 -2.09 60.39
CA ALA A 486 -12.86 -2.37 61.34
C ALA A 486 -11.47 -2.19 60.71
N ARG A 487 -11.29 -2.52 59.42
CA ARG A 487 -10.05 -2.24 58.67
C ARG A 487 -9.81 -0.75 58.50
N ALA A 488 -10.84 0.01 58.15
CA ALA A 488 -10.74 1.46 58.02
C ALA A 488 -10.29 2.10 59.35
N GLU A 489 -10.88 1.69 60.49
CA GLU A 489 -10.46 2.18 61.80
C GLU A 489 -9.02 1.76 62.16
N ARG A 490 -8.60 0.55 61.81
CA ARG A 490 -7.19 0.12 61.97
C ARG A 490 -6.24 1.02 61.18
N CYS A 491 -6.57 1.35 59.93
CA CYS A 491 -5.76 2.25 59.10
C CYS A 491 -5.69 3.65 59.72
N ARG A 492 -6.83 4.22 60.14
CA ARG A 492 -6.89 5.54 60.80
C ARG A 492 -6.01 5.58 62.05
N ARG A 493 -6.05 4.55 62.90
CA ARG A 493 -5.20 4.45 64.10
C ARG A 493 -3.73 4.26 63.78
N ALA A 494 -3.42 3.52 62.71
CA ALA A 494 -2.05 3.26 62.29
C ALA A 494 -1.33 4.53 61.83
N ILE A 495 -2.05 5.55 61.33
CA ILE A 495 -1.46 6.85 60.94
C ILE A 495 -0.67 7.46 62.10
N ALA A 496 -1.29 7.61 63.27
CA ALA A 496 -0.64 8.24 64.42
C ALA A 496 0.59 7.47 64.90
N VAL A 497 0.51 6.13 64.88
CA VAL A 497 1.62 5.25 65.27
C VAL A 497 2.77 5.36 64.27
N ARG A 498 2.46 5.32 62.98
CA ARG A 498 3.45 5.31 61.91
C ARG A 498 4.15 6.65 61.76
N VAL A 499 3.39 7.75 61.78
CA VAL A 499 3.95 9.11 61.73
C VAL A 499 4.88 9.36 62.93
N SER A 500 4.46 8.98 64.14
CA SER A 500 5.29 9.15 65.35
C SER A 500 6.58 8.32 65.31
N ALA A 501 6.61 7.20 64.60
CA ALA A 501 7.78 6.33 64.52
C ALA A 501 8.72 6.69 63.35
N GLU A 502 8.17 7.15 62.23
CA GLU A 502 8.90 7.30 60.96
C GLU A 502 9.25 8.76 60.61
N VAL A 503 8.78 9.76 61.38
CA VAL A 503 9.04 11.18 61.12
C VAL A 503 9.90 11.81 62.23
N PRO A 504 11.24 11.80 62.09
CA PRO A 504 12.15 12.36 63.09
C PRO A 504 11.98 13.88 63.23
N GLY A 505 12.03 14.39 64.47
CA GLY A 505 11.98 15.82 64.77
C GLY A 505 10.58 16.45 64.73
N LEU A 506 9.53 15.64 64.72
CA LEU A 506 8.15 16.08 64.87
C LEU A 506 7.75 16.02 66.35
N ASP A 507 7.68 17.19 67.00
CA ASP A 507 7.42 17.32 68.44
C ASP A 507 5.92 17.32 68.79
N CYS A 508 5.06 16.92 67.84
CA CYS A 508 3.61 16.86 68.02
C CYS A 508 3.02 15.54 67.48
N LEU A 509 1.95 15.07 68.12
CA LEU A 509 1.25 13.88 67.67
C LEU A 509 0.28 14.25 66.53
N VAL A 510 0.51 13.69 65.34
CA VAL A 510 -0.42 13.81 64.21
C VAL A 510 -1.43 12.68 64.26
N THR A 511 -2.68 13.01 64.55
CA THR A 511 -3.81 12.07 64.50
C THR A 511 -4.62 12.26 63.22
N ALA A 512 -5.61 11.41 63.00
CA ALA A 512 -6.53 11.55 61.88
C ALA A 512 -7.98 11.37 62.34
N SER A 513 -8.87 12.18 61.79
CA SER A 513 -10.32 12.03 61.91
C SER A 513 -10.86 11.33 60.67
N MET A 514 -11.94 10.56 60.82
CA MET A 514 -12.53 9.78 59.73
C MET A 514 -14.05 9.86 59.73
N GLY A 515 -14.64 10.09 58.56
CA GLY A 515 -16.06 9.89 58.31
C GLY A 515 -16.26 8.63 57.48
N LEU A 516 -17.12 7.72 57.91
CA LEU A 516 -17.26 6.40 57.32
C LEU A 516 -18.72 6.04 57.04
N VAL A 517 -19.02 5.63 55.82
CA VAL A 517 -20.35 5.13 55.45
C VAL A 517 -20.24 3.67 55.01
N GLU A 518 -21.04 2.81 55.66
CA GLU A 518 -21.25 1.43 55.25
C GLU A 518 -22.58 1.32 54.50
N HIS A 519 -22.52 0.97 53.22
CA HIS A 519 -23.72 0.83 52.39
C HIS A 519 -24.15 -0.64 52.30
N ASP A 520 -25.07 -1.05 53.16
CA ASP A 520 -25.57 -2.41 53.21
C ASP A 520 -26.88 -2.50 52.42
N THR A 521 -26.78 -2.95 51.17
CA THR A 521 -27.96 -3.26 50.37
C THR A 521 -27.79 -4.58 49.63
N GLY A 522 -28.65 -5.54 49.96
CA GLY A 522 -28.94 -6.72 49.12
C GLY A 522 -29.68 -6.38 47.82
N GLY A 523 -29.63 -5.11 47.36
CA GLY A 523 -30.36 -4.59 46.21
C GLY A 523 -29.51 -3.68 45.32
N ASN A 524 -29.95 -3.55 44.07
CA ASN A 524 -29.37 -2.81 42.92
C ASN A 524 -29.41 -1.27 43.07
N LEU A 525 -29.37 -0.71 44.28
CA LEU A 525 -29.32 0.74 44.45
C LEU A 525 -27.95 1.26 43.96
N GLN A 526 -27.95 2.03 42.87
CA GLN A 526 -26.79 2.77 42.43
C GLN A 526 -26.71 4.09 43.20
N ILE A 527 -25.62 4.29 43.94
CA ILE A 527 -25.28 5.57 44.55
C ILE A 527 -24.13 6.17 43.74
N ASP A 528 -24.20 7.48 43.50
CA ASP A 528 -23.12 8.23 42.87
C ASP A 528 -21.97 8.52 43.85
N PHE A 529 -20.74 8.58 43.34
CA PHE A 529 -19.54 8.86 44.12
C PHE A 529 -19.68 10.15 44.92
N ALA A 530 -20.18 11.23 44.29
CA ALA A 530 -20.27 12.54 44.93
C ALA A 530 -21.23 12.53 46.12
N ALA A 531 -22.34 11.79 46.04
CA ALA A 531 -23.30 11.65 47.13
C ALA A 531 -22.71 10.88 48.32
N LEU A 532 -22.02 9.77 48.06
CA LEU A 532 -21.40 8.97 49.12
C LEU A 532 -20.22 9.70 49.76
N TYR A 533 -19.42 10.39 48.95
CA TYR A 533 -18.32 11.24 49.41
C TYR A 533 -18.83 12.37 50.31
N ALA A 534 -19.84 13.13 49.86
CA ALA A 534 -20.43 14.22 50.64
C ALA A 534 -20.97 13.75 51.99
N ARG A 535 -21.50 12.52 52.06
CA ARG A 535 -21.96 11.96 53.34
C ARG A 535 -20.81 11.59 54.26
N CYS A 536 -19.75 11.00 53.73
CA CYS A 536 -18.54 10.74 54.50
C CYS A 536 -17.90 12.05 55.00
N ASP A 537 -17.88 13.09 54.17
CA ASP A 537 -17.36 14.41 54.52
C ASP A 537 -18.13 15.06 55.69
N GLN A 538 -19.46 14.97 55.68
CA GLN A 538 -20.29 15.43 56.81
C GLN A 538 -19.93 14.70 58.13
N LEU A 539 -19.75 13.39 58.07
CA LEU A 539 -19.34 12.60 59.24
C LEU A 539 -17.92 12.96 59.70
N LEU A 540 -17.00 13.19 58.75
CA LEU A 540 -15.65 13.65 59.04
C LEU A 540 -15.67 15.01 59.75
N TYR A 541 -16.50 15.94 59.27
CA TYR A 541 -16.70 17.24 59.91
C TYR A 541 -17.22 17.09 61.36
N GLU A 542 -18.18 16.19 61.59
CA GLU A 542 -18.66 15.87 62.94
C GLU A 542 -17.55 15.28 63.82
N ALA A 543 -16.72 14.38 63.29
CA ALA A 543 -15.56 13.82 63.99
C ALA A 543 -14.61 14.92 64.44
N LYS A 544 -14.31 15.88 63.56
CA LYS A 544 -13.48 17.05 63.87
C LYS A 544 -14.11 17.94 64.95
N ARG A 545 -15.42 18.20 64.87
CA ARG A 545 -16.14 19.04 65.85
C ARG A 545 -16.20 18.41 67.24
N LEU A 546 -16.32 17.08 67.31
CA LEU A 546 -16.43 16.34 68.57
C LEU A 546 -15.08 16.08 69.27
N GLY A 547 -14.00 16.73 68.82
CA GLY A 547 -12.69 16.65 69.45
C GLY A 547 -11.67 15.78 68.71
N ARG A 548 -11.88 15.52 67.41
CA ARG A 548 -10.90 14.89 66.50
C ARG A 548 -10.47 13.48 66.92
N ASN A 549 -9.47 12.91 66.23
CA ASN A 549 -8.88 11.58 66.47
C ASN A 549 -9.92 10.46 66.64
N ARG A 550 -10.96 10.47 65.80
CA ARG A 550 -12.08 9.55 65.92
C ARG A 550 -12.75 9.27 64.59
N THR A 551 -13.60 8.26 64.61
CA THR A 551 -14.45 7.89 63.49
C THR A 551 -15.90 8.20 63.83
N MET A 552 -16.55 8.99 62.98
CA MET A 552 -18.00 9.04 62.91
C MET A 552 -18.43 8.12 61.78
N ARG A 553 -19.36 7.20 62.08
CA ARG A 553 -19.83 6.23 61.10
C ARG A 553 -21.34 6.19 61.01
N GLU A 554 -21.81 5.91 59.82
CA GLU A 554 -23.20 5.63 59.53
C GLU A 554 -23.30 4.34 58.75
N LYS A 555 -24.29 3.51 59.10
CA LYS A 555 -24.67 2.35 58.30
C LYS A 555 -25.99 2.66 57.60
N VAL A 556 -25.95 2.74 56.28
CA VAL A 556 -27.14 2.95 55.46
C VAL A 556 -27.72 1.59 55.12
N THR A 557 -28.89 1.30 55.67
CA THR A 557 -29.70 0.12 55.33
C THR A 557 -30.89 0.57 54.50
N SER A 558 -31.09 0.01 53.31
CA SER A 558 -32.36 0.22 52.59
C SER A 558 -33.49 -0.43 53.38
N PHE A 559 -34.53 0.32 53.70
CA PHE A 559 -35.79 -0.28 54.16
C PHE A 559 -36.42 -1.03 52.99
N ASP A 560 -36.48 -2.36 53.09
CA ASP A 560 -37.32 -3.17 52.21
C ASP A 560 -38.78 -2.82 52.53
N ALA A 561 -39.54 -2.37 51.52
CA ALA A 561 -40.94 -1.96 51.66
C ALA A 561 -41.90 -3.16 51.81
N ALA A 562 -41.52 -4.19 52.58
CA ALA A 562 -42.26 -5.45 52.72
C ALA A 562 -42.78 -5.74 54.14
N SER A 563 -42.88 -4.74 55.02
CA SER A 563 -43.39 -4.91 56.40
C SER A 563 -44.56 -4.00 56.78
N ARG A 564 -45.44 -3.66 55.82
CA ARG A 564 -46.82 -3.20 56.12
C ARG A 564 -47.86 -4.22 55.65
N ALA A 565 -47.94 -5.32 56.37
CA ALA A 565 -49.16 -6.12 56.52
C ALA A 565 -48.97 -7.03 57.74
N VAL A 566 -49.54 -6.64 58.88
CA VAL A 566 -50.19 -7.47 59.92
C VAL A 566 -50.41 -6.56 61.13
N ALA A 567 -51.61 -6.01 61.24
CA ALA A 567 -52.43 -5.92 62.44
C ALA A 567 -53.81 -5.38 62.01
#